data_AF-A0A7V3RRZ8-F1
#
_entry.id   AF-A0A7V3RRZ8-F1
#
_cell.length_a   1.000
_cell.length_b   1.000
_cell.length_c   1.000
_cell.angle_alpha   90.00
_cell.angle_beta   90.00
_cell.angle_gamma   90.00
#
_symmetry.space_group_name_H-M   'P 1'
#
loop_
_entity.id
_entity.type
_entity.pdbx_description
1 polymer ?
#
loop_
_entity_poly.entity_id
_entity_poly.type
_entity_poly.pdbx_seq_one_letter_code
_entity_poly.pdbx_strand_id
1 'polypeptide(L)'
;MPLLDHFHPPVSQRRSWEGFHGLWAAALVEKLNQDVLAEEYFADMQVHIGSQVEVDIAALEESRSTAQDMGATATTALAPAWAPPKTDLILPTVFPDEIEVQVFSTTTGAILVAAIELVSPGNKDQPETRQAFAAKCVSYLTRGIGLIVVDIVTNRLANLHNDVMALFGRGEPFLMTAAATTYAVAYRPSRQPSGD
;
A
#
# COMPACT_ATOMS: atom_id res chain seq x y z
N MET A 1 -15.72 2.45 -22.34
CA MET A 1 -14.74 1.55 -22.99
C MET A 1 -14.66 0.26 -22.19
N PRO A 2 -14.61 -0.92 -22.82
CA PRO A 2 -14.39 -2.17 -22.08
C PRO A 2 -12.96 -2.22 -21.52
N LEU A 3 -12.80 -2.80 -20.32
CA LEU A 3 -11.47 -3.12 -19.77
C LEU A 3 -10.89 -4.27 -20.61
N LEU A 4 -9.73 -4.07 -21.23
CA LEU A 4 -9.05 -5.08 -22.02
C LEU A 4 -8.03 -5.83 -21.17
N ASP A 5 -7.75 -7.08 -21.51
CA ASP A 5 -6.74 -7.87 -20.81
C ASP A 5 -5.34 -7.29 -21.06
N HIS A 6 -4.65 -6.87 -20.01
CA HIS A 6 -3.31 -6.28 -20.05
C HIS A 6 -2.23 -7.21 -19.48
N PHE A 7 -2.62 -8.38 -18.97
CA PHE A 7 -1.73 -9.31 -18.29
C PHE A 7 -1.22 -10.43 -19.19
N HIS A 8 -1.71 -10.49 -20.45
CA HIS A 8 -1.28 -11.46 -21.46
C HIS A 8 -0.59 -10.82 -22.67
N PRO A 9 0.26 -11.57 -23.40
CA PRO A 9 0.86 -11.11 -24.64
C PRO A 9 -0.20 -10.72 -25.69
N PRO A 10 0.08 -9.73 -26.55
CA PRO A 10 1.35 -9.02 -26.67
C PRO A 10 1.51 -7.83 -25.71
N VAL A 11 0.47 -7.46 -24.95
CA VAL A 11 0.48 -6.25 -24.11
C VAL A 11 1.46 -6.40 -22.96
N SER A 12 1.40 -7.52 -22.23
CA SER A 12 2.28 -7.77 -21.08
C SER A 12 3.77 -7.87 -21.43
N GLN A 13 4.10 -8.05 -22.71
CA GLN A 13 5.49 -8.04 -23.19
C GLN A 13 5.98 -6.62 -23.57
N ARG A 14 5.06 -5.70 -23.81
CA ARG A 14 5.36 -4.35 -24.35
C ARG A 14 5.14 -3.25 -23.32
N ARG A 15 4.33 -3.51 -22.30
CA ARG A 15 3.92 -2.55 -21.28
C ARG A 15 4.00 -3.21 -19.91
N SER A 16 4.43 -2.42 -18.93
CA SER A 16 4.46 -2.80 -17.53
C SER A 16 3.06 -2.62 -16.93
N TRP A 17 2.64 -3.57 -16.08
CA TRP A 17 1.35 -3.47 -15.39
C TRP A 17 1.38 -2.36 -14.34
N GLU A 18 2.57 -2.11 -13.77
CA GLU A 18 2.91 -1.08 -12.81
C GLU A 18 2.53 0.31 -13.35
N GLY A 19 2.95 0.61 -14.58
CA GLY A 19 2.66 1.89 -15.21
C GLY A 19 1.16 2.09 -15.47
N PHE A 20 0.45 1.02 -15.86
CA PHE A 20 -1.00 1.06 -16.02
C PHE A 20 -1.73 1.33 -14.69
N HIS A 21 -1.37 0.60 -13.62
CA HIS A 21 -2.02 0.76 -12.32
C HIS A 21 -1.70 2.12 -11.69
N GLY A 22 -0.46 2.61 -11.82
CA GLY A 22 -0.09 3.95 -11.37
C GLY A 22 -0.89 5.05 -12.07
N LEU A 23 -1.03 4.96 -13.40
CA LEU A 23 -1.83 5.91 -14.17
C LEU A 23 -3.32 5.84 -13.79
N TRP A 24 -3.82 4.63 -13.54
CA TRP A 24 -5.20 4.43 -13.13
C TRP A 24 -5.47 4.97 -11.72
N ALA A 25 -4.58 4.74 -10.75
CA ALA A 25 -4.66 5.33 -9.42
C ALA A 25 -4.66 6.86 -9.48
N ALA A 26 -3.77 7.46 -10.28
CA ALA A 26 -3.74 8.90 -10.50
C ALA A 26 -5.06 9.43 -11.11
N ALA A 27 -5.59 8.74 -12.12
CA ALA A 27 -6.87 9.11 -12.74
C ALA A 27 -8.06 8.97 -11.76
N LEU A 28 -8.03 7.97 -10.87
CA LEU A 28 -9.01 7.82 -9.80
C LEU A 28 -8.93 8.97 -8.80
N VAL A 29 -7.72 9.33 -8.34
CA VAL A 29 -7.51 10.49 -7.44
C VAL A 29 -8.03 11.77 -8.08
N GLU A 30 -7.68 12.02 -9.35
CA GLU A 30 -8.14 13.20 -10.08
C GLU A 30 -9.67 13.24 -10.15
N LYS A 31 -10.29 12.13 -10.57
CA LYS A 31 -11.75 12.04 -10.71
C LYS A 31 -12.45 12.21 -9.37
N LEU A 32 -11.91 11.60 -8.31
CA LEU A 32 -12.46 11.68 -6.96
C LEU A 32 -12.44 13.13 -6.45
N ASN A 33 -11.30 13.79 -6.57
CA ASN A 33 -11.11 15.16 -6.07
C ASN A 33 -11.85 16.22 -6.88
N GLN A 34 -12.08 16.00 -8.19
CA GLN A 34 -12.76 16.98 -9.03
C GLN A 34 -14.28 16.86 -8.97
N ASP A 35 -14.82 15.64 -9.00
CA ASP A 35 -16.23 15.43 -9.35
C ASP A 35 -17.05 14.56 -8.37
N VAL A 36 -16.40 13.85 -7.45
CA VAL A 36 -17.09 12.79 -6.66
C VAL A 36 -17.10 13.08 -5.17
N LEU A 37 -15.97 13.50 -4.61
CA LEU A 37 -15.85 13.76 -3.18
C LEU A 37 -16.44 15.12 -2.82
N ALA A 38 -17.10 15.20 -1.67
CA ALA A 38 -17.50 16.48 -1.09
C ALA A 38 -16.27 17.26 -0.60
N GLU A 39 -16.40 18.57 -0.42
CA GLU A 39 -15.29 19.48 -0.09
C GLU A 39 -14.55 19.11 1.21
N GLU A 40 -15.24 18.45 2.14
CA GLU A 40 -14.66 17.97 3.39
C GLU A 40 -13.86 16.66 3.25
N TYR A 41 -13.66 16.17 2.02
CA TYR A 41 -12.83 15.00 1.71
C TYR A 41 -11.84 15.30 0.58
N PHE A 42 -10.70 14.61 0.61
CA PHE A 42 -9.79 14.54 -0.53
C PHE A 42 -9.19 13.14 -0.66
N ALA A 43 -8.82 12.78 -1.87
CA ALA A 43 -8.12 11.55 -2.22
C ALA A 43 -6.63 11.82 -2.46
N ASP A 44 -5.80 10.85 -2.09
CA ASP A 44 -4.38 10.77 -2.43
C ASP A 44 -4.02 9.33 -2.81
N MET A 45 -2.93 9.13 -3.54
CA MET A 45 -2.47 7.79 -3.93
C MET A 45 -1.21 7.37 -3.16
N GLN A 46 -1.17 6.11 -2.73
CA GLN A 46 0.05 5.49 -2.22
C GLN A 46 0.44 4.33 -3.13
N VAL A 47 1.69 4.34 -3.58
CA VAL A 47 2.25 3.36 -4.50
C VAL A 47 3.57 2.86 -3.96
N HIS A 48 3.62 1.57 -3.67
CA HIS A 48 4.81 0.82 -3.30
C HIS A 48 4.84 -0.45 -4.15
N ILE A 49 5.84 -0.63 -5.01
CA ILE A 49 5.93 -1.81 -5.88
C ILE A 49 7.31 -2.43 -5.70
N GLY A 50 7.36 -3.65 -5.18
CA GLY A 50 8.56 -4.44 -4.98
C GLY A 50 9.54 -3.94 -3.90
N SER A 51 10.39 -4.87 -3.46
CA SER A 51 11.34 -4.74 -2.34
C SER A 51 12.59 -3.89 -2.61
N GLN A 52 12.55 -2.92 -3.52
CA GLN A 52 13.68 -1.99 -3.78
C GLN A 52 13.57 -0.68 -3.00
N VAL A 53 13.04 -0.73 -1.78
CA VAL A 53 13.36 0.32 -0.79
C VAL A 53 14.62 -0.13 -0.06
N GLU A 54 15.77 -0.04 -0.74
CA GLU A 54 16.97 0.33 0.00
C GLU A 54 16.71 1.75 0.50
N VAL A 55 16.45 1.88 1.80
CA VAL A 55 16.56 3.17 2.46
C VAL A 55 18.03 3.55 2.34
N ASP A 56 18.34 4.36 1.33
CA ASP A 56 19.63 5.01 1.23
C ASP A 56 19.70 6.00 2.41
N ILE A 57 20.29 5.55 3.53
CA ILE A 57 20.62 6.43 4.65
C ILE A 57 21.78 7.29 4.15
N ALA A 58 21.46 8.34 3.40
CA ALA A 58 22.39 9.41 3.14
C ALA A 58 22.71 10.06 4.49
N ALA A 59 23.84 9.68 5.08
CA ALA A 59 24.43 10.39 6.20
C ALA A 59 24.72 11.82 5.72
N LEU A 60 23.83 12.75 6.05
CA LEU A 60 23.99 14.16 5.75
C LEU A 60 25.11 14.71 6.64
N GLU A 61 26.36 14.68 6.14
CA GLU A 61 27.45 15.45 6.74
C GLU A 61 27.20 16.93 6.46
N GLU A 62 26.59 17.60 7.44
CA GLU A 62 26.49 19.05 7.45
C GLU A 62 27.90 19.64 7.56
N SER A 63 28.43 20.10 6.42
CA SER A 63 29.72 20.77 6.34
C SER A 63 29.67 22.09 7.10
N ARG A 64 30.02 22.08 8.39
CA ARG A 64 30.27 23.32 9.13
C ARG A 64 31.51 23.98 8.56
N SER A 65 31.30 25.11 7.89
CA SER A 65 32.34 26.02 7.43
C SER A 65 33.21 26.47 8.60
N THR A 66 34.43 25.93 8.71
CA THR A 66 35.43 26.45 9.63
C THR A 66 36.05 27.70 9.03
N ALA A 67 35.65 28.84 9.57
CA ALA A 67 36.41 30.09 9.46
C ALA A 67 37.85 29.85 9.91
N GLN A 68 38.78 30.37 9.11
CA GLN A 68 40.21 30.16 9.28
C GLN A 68 40.78 31.05 10.40
N ASP A 69 41.48 30.39 11.32
CA ASP A 69 42.59 30.83 12.20
C ASP A 69 42.36 31.89 13.30
N MET A 70 42.59 31.48 14.55
CA MET A 70 43.89 31.68 15.24
C MET A 70 43.95 30.95 16.59
N GLY A 71 44.96 30.08 16.74
CA GLY A 71 45.70 29.89 17.99
C GLY A 71 44.99 29.25 19.19
N ALA A 72 44.90 27.91 19.20
CA ALA A 72 44.96 27.11 20.43
C ALA A 72 45.27 25.64 20.09
N THR A 73 46.31 25.08 20.70
CA THR A 73 46.56 23.63 20.74
C THR A 73 45.48 22.96 21.57
N ALA A 74 44.35 22.64 20.94
CA ALA A 74 43.35 21.75 21.49
C ALA A 74 43.61 20.35 20.90
N THR A 75 44.00 19.40 21.76
CA THR A 75 43.94 17.97 21.45
C THR A 75 42.49 17.59 21.22
N THR A 76 42.04 17.64 19.95
CA THR A 76 40.72 17.14 19.57
C THR A 76 40.75 15.62 19.74
N ALA A 77 40.17 15.14 20.84
CA ALA A 77 39.92 13.72 21.01
C ALA A 77 38.96 13.28 19.88
N LEU A 78 39.43 12.43 18.98
CA LEU A 78 38.59 11.81 17.97
C LEU A 78 37.48 11.06 18.70
N ALA A 79 36.22 11.43 18.45
CA ALA A 79 35.08 10.71 18.99
C ALA A 79 35.19 9.23 18.60
N PRO A 80 34.89 8.28 19.51
CA PRO A 80 34.94 6.87 19.17
C PRO A 80 33.99 6.60 17.99
N ALA A 81 34.51 5.93 16.96
CA ALA A 81 33.71 5.52 15.81
C ALA A 81 32.62 4.55 16.31
N TRP A 82 31.37 5.00 16.25
CA TRP A 82 30.23 4.15 16.59
C TRP A 82 30.13 3.00 15.59
N ALA A 83 30.07 1.77 16.09
CA ALA A 83 29.79 0.58 15.29
C ALA A 83 28.49 -0.06 15.78
N PRO A 84 27.52 -0.37 14.89
CA PRO A 84 26.28 -1.03 15.31
C PRO A 84 26.59 -2.43 15.89
N PRO A 85 25.82 -2.89 16.89
CA PRO A 85 25.97 -4.24 17.41
C PRO A 85 25.68 -5.27 16.32
N LYS A 86 26.35 -6.43 16.39
CA LYS A 86 26.11 -7.53 15.45
C LYS A 86 24.67 -8.04 15.61
N THR A 87 23.95 -8.16 14.50
CA THR A 87 22.57 -8.66 14.48
C THR A 87 22.51 -10.11 14.94
N ASP A 88 21.71 -10.38 15.99
CA ASP A 88 21.53 -11.73 16.54
C ASP A 88 20.57 -12.59 15.69
N LEU A 89 19.57 -11.97 15.05
CA LEU A 89 18.53 -12.65 14.28
C LEU A 89 18.13 -11.83 13.06
N ILE A 90 17.92 -12.50 11.92
CA ILE A 90 17.38 -11.92 10.70
C ILE A 90 16.10 -12.68 10.34
N LEU A 91 14.98 -11.95 10.24
CA LEU A 91 13.71 -12.50 9.78
C LEU A 91 13.45 -12.00 8.35
N PRO A 92 13.47 -12.87 7.33
CA PRO A 92 13.06 -12.47 5.99
C PRO A 92 11.56 -12.15 6.00
N THR A 93 11.19 -11.02 5.40
CA THR A 93 9.80 -10.60 5.24
C THR A 93 9.54 -10.22 3.79
N VAL A 94 8.29 -10.42 3.35
CA VAL A 94 7.83 -9.96 2.04
C VAL A 94 7.19 -8.59 2.21
N PHE A 95 7.54 -7.66 1.33
CA PHE A 95 6.85 -6.37 1.20
C PHE A 95 5.92 -6.50 -0.01
N PRO A 96 4.60 -6.63 0.21
CA PRO A 96 3.66 -6.77 -0.90
C PRO A 96 3.63 -5.48 -1.73
N ASP A 97 3.25 -5.61 -2.99
CA ASP A 97 2.92 -4.44 -3.80
C ASP A 97 1.65 -3.78 -3.23
N GLU A 98 1.68 -2.46 -3.11
CA GLU A 98 0.60 -1.60 -2.65
C GLU A 98 0.35 -0.55 -3.73
N ILE A 99 -0.85 -0.56 -4.30
CA ILE A 99 -1.33 0.51 -5.17
C ILE A 99 -2.72 0.84 -4.69
N GLU A 100 -2.83 1.94 -3.95
CA GLU A 100 -4.07 2.33 -3.34
C GLU A 100 -4.39 3.80 -3.53
N VAL A 101 -5.68 4.09 -3.52
CA VAL A 101 -6.21 5.44 -3.42
C VAL A 101 -6.85 5.59 -2.05
N GLN A 102 -6.27 6.44 -1.22
CA GLN A 102 -6.73 6.75 0.12
C GLN A 102 -7.64 7.98 0.08
N VAL A 103 -8.72 7.97 0.86
CA VAL A 103 -9.65 9.10 1.01
C VAL A 103 -9.60 9.57 2.46
N PHE A 104 -9.33 10.86 2.62
CA PHE A 104 -9.22 11.53 3.90
C PHE A 104 -10.39 12.48 4.11
N SER A 105 -10.90 12.53 5.35
CA SER A 105 -11.74 13.64 5.80
C SER A 105 -10.84 14.78 6.27
N THR A 106 -11.25 16.03 6.07
CA THR A 106 -10.55 17.24 6.57
C THR A 106 -11.24 17.88 7.77
N THR A 107 -12.42 17.38 8.17
CA THR A 107 -13.28 18.00 9.20
C THR A 107 -12.57 18.17 10.55
N THR A 108 -11.71 17.22 10.93
CA THR A 108 -10.94 17.26 12.18
C THR A 108 -9.44 17.01 11.93
N GLY A 109 -8.93 17.45 10.78
CA GLY A 109 -7.61 17.09 10.25
C GLY A 109 -7.68 15.88 9.29
N ALA A 110 -6.57 15.56 8.62
CA ALA A 110 -6.50 14.52 7.58
C ALA A 110 -6.62 13.09 8.15
N ILE A 111 -7.87 12.65 8.37
CA ILE A 111 -8.18 11.31 8.89
C ILE A 111 -8.54 10.39 7.72
N LEU A 112 -7.85 9.26 7.59
CA LEU A 112 -8.18 8.23 6.60
C LEU A 112 -9.56 7.62 6.90
N VAL A 113 -10.50 7.73 5.96
CA VAL A 113 -11.88 7.25 6.09
C VAL A 113 -12.26 6.20 5.07
N ALA A 114 -11.58 6.14 3.92
CA ALA A 114 -11.72 5.04 2.97
C ALA A 114 -10.42 4.76 2.21
N ALA A 115 -10.32 3.56 1.63
CA ALA A 115 -9.26 3.17 0.72
C ALA A 115 -9.82 2.39 -0.48
N ILE A 116 -9.19 2.53 -1.63
CA ILE A 116 -9.42 1.72 -2.83
C ILE A 116 -8.12 0.98 -3.12
N GLU A 117 -8.11 -0.33 -2.94
CA GLU A 117 -6.98 -1.21 -3.23
C GLU A 117 -7.07 -1.73 -4.66
N LEU A 118 -6.02 -1.50 -5.46
CA LEU A 118 -5.88 -2.06 -6.79
C LEU A 118 -4.97 -3.30 -6.70
N VAL A 119 -5.53 -4.46 -7.00
CA VAL A 119 -4.79 -5.73 -6.90
C VAL A 119 -3.73 -5.81 -7.98
N SER A 120 -2.50 -6.10 -7.57
CA SER A 120 -1.37 -6.39 -8.46
C SER A 120 -1.20 -7.90 -8.73
N PRO A 121 -0.44 -8.29 -9.76
CA PRO A 121 -0.01 -9.68 -9.94
C PRO A 121 0.73 -10.23 -8.71
N GLY A 122 1.62 -9.43 -8.10
CA GLY A 122 2.43 -9.83 -6.93
C GLY A 122 1.59 -10.19 -5.71
N ASN A 123 0.45 -9.51 -5.50
CA ASN A 123 -0.48 -9.86 -4.41
C ASN A 123 -1.04 -11.28 -4.54
N LYS A 124 -1.08 -11.85 -5.76
CA LYS A 124 -1.62 -13.20 -6.02
C LYS A 124 -0.55 -14.28 -6.16
N ASP A 125 0.74 -13.94 -6.12
CA ASP A 125 1.83 -14.86 -6.46
C ASP A 125 2.10 -15.93 -5.39
N GLN A 126 2.20 -15.54 -4.11
CA GLN A 126 2.59 -16.43 -3.02
C GLN A 126 1.55 -16.43 -1.89
N PRO A 127 1.45 -17.51 -1.08
CA PRO A 127 0.60 -17.51 0.11
C PRO A 127 0.89 -16.33 1.05
N GLU A 128 2.16 -15.96 1.26
CA GLU A 128 2.55 -14.88 2.15
C GLU A 128 2.07 -13.50 1.64
N THR A 129 2.17 -13.23 0.33
CA THR A 129 1.70 -11.96 -0.24
C THR A 129 0.18 -11.83 -0.17
N ARG A 130 -0.55 -12.94 -0.38
CA ARG A 130 -2.01 -12.98 -0.23
C ARG A 130 -2.43 -12.72 1.20
N GLN A 131 -1.74 -13.33 2.17
CA GLN A 131 -1.99 -13.11 3.58
C GLN A 131 -1.71 -11.65 4.00
N ALA A 132 -0.62 -11.06 3.50
CA ALA A 132 -0.29 -9.66 3.76
C ALA A 132 -1.35 -8.71 3.21
N PHE A 133 -1.80 -8.92 1.97
CA PHE A 133 -2.90 -8.16 1.37
C PHE A 133 -4.20 -8.28 2.18
N ALA A 134 -4.57 -9.51 2.57
CA ALA A 134 -5.75 -9.74 3.38
C ALA A 134 -5.66 -9.06 4.75
N ALA A 135 -4.50 -9.12 5.41
CA ALA A 135 -4.25 -8.46 6.69
C ALA A 135 -4.37 -6.92 6.59
N LYS A 136 -3.87 -6.33 5.51
CA LYS A 136 -4.04 -4.89 5.22
C LYS A 136 -5.52 -4.52 5.09
N CYS A 137 -6.27 -5.27 4.29
CA CYS A 137 -7.72 -5.07 4.12
C CYS A 137 -8.48 -5.17 5.46
N VAL A 138 -8.19 -6.20 6.27
CA VAL A 138 -8.80 -6.38 7.59
C VAL A 138 -8.44 -5.22 8.53
N SER A 139 -7.20 -4.72 8.49
CA SER A 139 -6.77 -3.56 9.28
C SER A 139 -7.62 -2.32 8.99
N TYR A 140 -7.92 -2.02 7.72
CA TYR A 140 -8.81 -0.92 7.38
C TYR A 140 -10.21 -1.12 7.96
N LEU A 141 -10.80 -2.29 7.71
CA LEU A 141 -12.16 -2.59 8.10
C LEU A 141 -12.37 -2.60 9.62
N THR A 142 -11.41 -3.13 10.38
CA THR A 142 -11.45 -3.14 11.85
C THR A 142 -11.32 -1.74 12.45
N ARG A 143 -10.67 -0.80 11.73
CA ARG A 143 -10.60 0.62 12.10
C ARG A 143 -11.83 1.43 11.67
N GLY A 144 -12.81 0.80 11.01
CA GLY A 144 -14.01 1.48 10.51
C GLY A 144 -13.78 2.24 9.19
N ILE A 145 -12.68 1.99 8.50
CA ILE A 145 -12.33 2.60 7.21
C ILE A 145 -13.04 1.84 6.09
N GLY A 146 -13.78 2.57 5.24
CA GLY A 146 -14.42 1.99 4.05
C GLY A 146 -13.39 1.42 3.08
N LEU A 147 -13.68 0.30 2.44
CA LEU A 147 -12.71 -0.34 1.55
C LEU A 147 -13.36 -0.74 0.24
N ILE A 148 -12.71 -0.42 -0.88
CA ILE A 148 -13.01 -1.00 -2.18
C ILE A 148 -11.79 -1.82 -2.59
N VAL A 149 -12.00 -3.04 -3.06
CA VAL A 149 -10.95 -3.85 -3.68
C VAL A 149 -11.32 -4.05 -5.14
N VAL A 150 -10.39 -3.72 -6.04
CA VAL A 150 -10.56 -3.90 -7.47
C VAL A 150 -9.50 -4.85 -7.99
N ASP A 151 -9.95 -6.00 -8.46
CA ASP A 151 -9.13 -7.07 -8.99
C ASP A 151 -9.40 -7.28 -10.47
N ILE A 152 -8.42 -6.89 -11.29
CA ILE A 152 -8.45 -7.04 -12.74
C ILE A 152 -7.40 -8.03 -13.24
N VAL A 153 -6.64 -8.65 -12.34
CA VAL A 153 -5.47 -9.49 -12.69
C VAL A 153 -5.95 -10.83 -13.24
N THR A 154 -5.70 -11.07 -14.52
CA THR A 154 -6.17 -12.27 -15.23
C THR A 154 -5.14 -13.39 -15.34
N ASN A 155 -3.84 -13.08 -15.19
CA ASN A 155 -2.75 -14.07 -15.31
C ASN A 155 -2.47 -14.83 -14.00
N ARG A 156 -3.23 -14.56 -12.94
CA ARG A 156 -3.21 -15.24 -11.63
C ARG A 156 -4.65 -15.40 -11.14
N LEU A 157 -4.98 -16.60 -10.67
CA LEU A 157 -6.38 -17.00 -10.42
C LEU A 157 -6.76 -17.02 -8.93
N ALA A 158 -5.93 -16.47 -8.05
CA ALA A 158 -6.27 -16.35 -6.64
C ALA A 158 -7.41 -15.35 -6.42
N ASN A 159 -8.27 -15.61 -5.43
CA ASN A 159 -9.36 -14.72 -5.01
C ASN A 159 -9.02 -14.14 -3.63
N LEU A 160 -8.55 -12.88 -3.60
CA LEU A 160 -8.11 -12.22 -2.37
C LEU A 160 -9.27 -11.84 -1.46
N HIS A 161 -10.49 -11.69 -1.99
CA HIS A 161 -11.69 -11.47 -1.19
C HIS A 161 -11.95 -12.67 -0.25
N ASN A 162 -11.80 -13.89 -0.76
CA ASN A 162 -11.91 -15.10 0.05
C ASN A 162 -10.80 -15.19 1.10
N ASP A 163 -9.57 -14.74 0.78
CA ASP A 163 -8.48 -14.63 1.76
C ASP A 163 -8.82 -13.61 2.88
N VAL A 164 -9.44 -12.47 2.55
CA VAL A 164 -9.96 -11.49 3.53
C VAL A 164 -11.06 -12.10 4.40
N MET A 165 -12.03 -12.80 3.82
CA MET A 165 -13.11 -13.46 4.57
C MET A 165 -12.56 -14.53 5.52
N ALA A 166 -11.61 -15.34 5.06
CA ALA A 166 -10.94 -16.35 5.87
C ALA A 166 -10.24 -15.71 7.09
N LEU A 167 -9.59 -14.55 6.90
CA LEU A 167 -8.94 -13.83 8.00
C LEU A 167 -9.93 -13.25 9.03
N PHE A 168 -11.15 -12.90 8.59
CA PHE A 168 -12.25 -12.58 9.51
C PHE A 168 -12.89 -13.80 10.19
N GLY A 169 -12.44 -15.02 9.89
CA GLY A 169 -13.09 -16.25 10.34
C GLY A 169 -14.49 -16.44 9.73
N ARG A 170 -14.75 -15.89 8.55
CA ARG A 170 -16.01 -16.03 7.81
C ARG A 170 -15.86 -17.05 6.68
N GLY A 171 -16.92 -17.84 6.50
CA GLY A 171 -17.10 -18.74 5.36
C GLY A 171 -18.36 -18.39 4.60
N GLU A 172 -19.02 -19.39 4.02
CA GLU A 172 -20.33 -19.22 3.38
C GLU A 172 -21.34 -18.52 4.31
N PRO A 173 -22.20 -17.60 3.82
CA PRO A 173 -22.41 -17.24 2.42
C PRO A 173 -21.53 -16.08 1.92
N PHE A 174 -20.49 -15.70 2.67
CA PHE A 174 -19.69 -14.52 2.38
C PHE A 174 -18.58 -14.77 1.35
N LEU A 175 -18.39 -16.01 0.91
CA LEU A 175 -17.35 -16.35 -0.06
C LEU A 175 -17.83 -16.10 -1.48
N MET A 176 -16.94 -15.59 -2.32
CA MET A 176 -17.12 -15.61 -3.75
C MET A 176 -16.84 -17.01 -4.29
N THR A 177 -17.55 -17.38 -5.36
CA THR A 177 -17.29 -18.64 -6.08
C THR A 177 -15.84 -18.69 -6.55
N ALA A 178 -15.23 -19.88 -6.58
CA ALA A 178 -13.86 -20.06 -7.06
C ALA A 178 -13.62 -19.59 -8.51
N ALA A 179 -14.67 -19.45 -9.32
CA ALA A 179 -14.60 -18.93 -10.69
C ALA A 179 -14.45 -17.40 -10.76
N ALA A 180 -14.74 -16.67 -9.66
CA ALA A 180 -14.60 -15.22 -9.60
C ALA A 180 -13.13 -14.85 -9.33
N THR A 181 -12.35 -14.74 -10.40
CA THR A 181 -10.90 -14.41 -10.31
C THR A 181 -10.60 -12.94 -10.60
N THR A 182 -11.58 -12.20 -11.10
CA THR A 182 -11.59 -10.74 -11.22
C THR A 182 -12.91 -10.21 -10.68
N TYR A 183 -12.86 -9.10 -9.96
CA TYR A 183 -14.03 -8.54 -9.28
C TYR A 183 -13.78 -7.09 -8.85
N ALA A 184 -14.84 -6.37 -8.55
CA ALA A 184 -14.79 -5.17 -7.73
C ALA A 184 -15.76 -5.39 -6.56
N VAL A 185 -15.31 -5.16 -5.33
CA VAL A 185 -16.12 -5.32 -4.13
C VAL A 185 -15.94 -4.12 -3.22
N ALA A 186 -17.05 -3.67 -2.63
CA ALA A 186 -17.06 -2.59 -1.65
C ALA A 186 -17.48 -3.12 -0.29
N TYR A 187 -16.72 -2.76 0.73
CA TYR A 187 -16.98 -3.03 2.12
C TYR A 187 -17.28 -1.72 2.83
N ARG A 188 -18.41 -1.70 3.53
CA ARG A 188 -18.81 -0.57 4.36
C ARG A 188 -18.88 -1.02 5.81
N PRO A 189 -17.88 -0.69 6.63
CA PRO A 189 -17.98 -0.91 8.07
C PRO A 189 -19.18 -0.14 8.61
N SER A 190 -20.04 -0.84 9.34
CA SER A 190 -21.13 -0.25 10.10
C SER A 190 -20.95 -0.64 11.56
N ARG A 191 -20.97 0.34 12.46
CA ARG A 191 -21.15 0.02 13.88
C ARG A 191 -22.55 -0.57 14.03
N GLN A 192 -22.66 -1.76 14.59
CA GLN A 192 -23.94 -2.20 15.11
C GLN A 192 -24.34 -1.20 16.20
N PRO A 193 -25.59 -0.72 16.22
CA PRO A 193 -26.07 0.05 17.35
C PRO A 193 -25.87 -0.82 18.59
N SER A 194 -25.06 -0.36 19.54
CA SER A 194 -25.05 -0.91 20.89
C SER A 194 -26.48 -0.79 21.39
N GLY A 195 -27.15 -1.93 21.59
CA GLY A 195 -28.47 -1.96 22.19
C GLY A 195 -28.35 -1.71 23.68
N ASP A 196 -28.09 -0.45 24.06
CA ASP A 196 -28.19 0.07 25.43
C ASP A 196 -29.16 1.26 25.44
#